data_AF-A0AAV5SRZ8-F1
#
_entry.id   AF-A0AAV5SRZ8-F1
#
_cell.length_a   1.000
_cell.length_b   1.000
_cell.length_c   1.000
_cell.angle_alpha   90.00
_cell.angle_beta   90.00
_cell.angle_gamma   90.00
#
_symmetry.space_group_name_H-M   'P 1'
#
loop_
_entity.id
_entity.type
_entity.pdbx_description
1 polymer ?
#
loop_
_entity_poly.entity_id
_entity_poly.type
_entity_poly.pdbx_seq_one_letter_code
_entity_poly.pdbx_strand_id
1 'polypeptide(L)'
;ENGMLADCTFSHCSILDAKSQQGFTDMAQCVVQQFNSQCCPLKKGNVRCASGENTQGENIADIGGQQAAYRAYNQFIADKKSDELRLPGLEKFTPNQVF
;
A
#
# COMPACT_ATOMS: atom_id res chain seq x y z
N GLU A 1 -7.29 -1.01 -13.01
CA GLU A 1 -6.56 0.27 -13.13
C GLU A 1 -5.10 -0.06 -13.40
N ASN A 2 -4.71 -0.15 -14.66
CA ASN A 2 -3.49 -0.89 -15.03
C ASN A 2 -2.34 0.05 -15.38
N GLY A 3 -2.46 1.36 -15.08
CA GLY A 3 -1.44 2.37 -15.40
C GLY A 3 -1.06 2.47 -16.89
N MET A 4 -1.85 1.89 -17.80
CA MET A 4 -1.54 1.87 -19.23
C MET A 4 -2.19 3.03 -19.95
N LEU A 5 -1.40 3.73 -20.78
CA LEU A 5 -1.79 4.21 -22.12
C LEU A 5 -0.57 4.18 -23.06
N ALA A 6 -0.67 3.53 -24.20
CA ALA A 6 0.25 3.71 -25.31
C ALA A 6 -0.58 3.94 -26.58
N ASP A 7 -0.06 4.84 -27.42
CA ASP A 7 -0.56 5.37 -28.69
C ASP A 7 -1.46 6.63 -28.61
N CYS A 8 -0.84 7.77 -28.88
CA CYS A 8 -1.42 9.09 -28.73
C CYS A 8 -2.41 9.41 -29.86
N THR A 9 -3.70 9.27 -29.55
CA THR A 9 -4.76 10.13 -30.10
C THR A 9 -5.44 10.81 -28.92
N PHE A 10 -5.99 12.02 -29.11
CA PHE A 10 -6.40 13.02 -28.10
C PHE A 10 -7.25 12.57 -26.87
N SER A 11 -7.55 11.27 -26.70
CA SER A 11 -8.23 10.69 -25.54
C SER A 11 -7.31 10.02 -24.52
N HIS A 12 -6.02 9.76 -24.80
CA HIS A 12 -5.17 9.00 -23.89
C HIS A 12 -3.64 9.24 -24.06
N CYS A 13 -3.00 9.91 -23.08
CA CYS A 13 -1.56 10.12 -22.99
C CYS A 13 -0.99 9.46 -21.73
N SER A 14 -0.03 8.53 -21.86
CA SER A 14 0.83 8.12 -20.73
C SER A 14 2.09 8.95 -20.72
N ILE A 15 2.51 9.35 -19.52
CA ILE A 15 3.80 10.01 -19.28
C ILE A 15 4.93 9.01 -18.95
N LEU A 16 4.62 7.70 -18.91
CA LEU A 16 5.58 6.63 -18.61
C LEU A 16 6.16 6.05 -19.90
N ASP A 17 7.48 5.85 -19.94
CA ASP A 17 8.10 5.03 -20.98
C ASP A 17 7.74 3.54 -20.82
N ALA A 18 8.03 2.73 -21.85
CA ALA A 18 7.67 1.32 -21.88
C ALA A 18 8.26 0.52 -20.70
N LYS A 19 9.48 0.86 -20.27
CA LYS A 19 10.14 0.21 -19.14
C LYS A 19 9.47 0.59 -17.82
N SER A 20 9.12 1.87 -17.65
CA SER A 20 8.37 2.34 -16.47
C SER A 20 6.96 1.73 -16.40
N GLN A 21 6.27 1.60 -17.54
CA GLN A 21 4.96 0.95 -17.60
C GLN A 21 5.04 -0.54 -17.24
N GLN A 22 6.06 -1.25 -17.75
CA GLN A 22 6.29 -2.65 -17.37
C GLN A 22 6.58 -2.77 -15.87
N GLY A 23 7.47 -1.91 -15.33
CA GLY A 23 7.81 -1.93 -13.90
C GLY A 23 6.61 -1.65 -13.00
N PHE A 24 5.72 -0.72 -13.40
CA PHE A 24 4.45 -0.50 -12.70
C PHE A 24 3.58 -1.75 -12.72
N THR A 25 3.42 -2.37 -13.88
CA THR A 25 2.60 -3.58 -14.05
C THR A 25 3.12 -4.75 -13.22
N ASP A 26 4.44 -4.96 -13.19
CA ASP A 26 5.07 -6.02 -12.41
C ASP A 26 4.83 -5.85 -10.90
N MET A 27 4.99 -4.62 -10.39
CA MET A 27 4.74 -4.32 -8.98
C MET A 27 3.25 -4.42 -8.63
N ALA A 28 2.37 -3.94 -9.50
CA ALA A 28 0.93 -4.04 -9.30
C ALA A 28 0.47 -5.51 -9.31
N GLN A 29 1.11 -6.38 -10.09
CA GLN A 29 0.86 -7.81 -10.09
C GLN A 29 1.32 -8.49 -8.79
N CYS A 30 2.42 -8.04 -8.18
CA CYS A 30 2.85 -8.52 -6.86
C CYS A 30 1.77 -8.26 -5.80
N VAL A 31 1.15 -7.08 -5.80
CA VAL A 31 0.04 -6.74 -4.91
C VAL A 31 -1.18 -7.63 -5.17
N VAL A 32 -1.55 -7.85 -6.43
CA VAL A 32 -2.64 -8.79 -6.78
C VAL A 32 -2.38 -10.19 -6.20
N GLN A 33 -1.17 -10.72 -6.40
CA GLN A 33 -0.80 -12.05 -5.91
C GLN A 33 -0.84 -12.15 -4.39
N GLN A 34 -0.35 -11.12 -3.68
CA GLN A 34 -0.40 -11.06 -2.22
C GLN A 34 -1.84 -11.18 -1.70
N PHE A 35 -2.75 -10.38 -2.25
CA PHE A 35 -4.12 -10.27 -1.74
C PHE A 35 -5.06 -11.36 -2.27
N ASN A 36 -4.75 -12.01 -3.40
CA ASN A 36 -5.47 -13.20 -3.85
C ASN A 36 -5.36 -14.38 -2.87
N SER A 37 -4.29 -14.43 -2.07
CA SER A 37 -4.09 -15.49 -1.07
C SER A 37 -4.77 -15.19 0.28
N GLN A 38 -5.32 -13.98 0.46
CA GLN A 38 -5.97 -13.58 1.71
C GLN A 38 -7.45 -13.97 1.70
N CYS A 39 -7.71 -15.14 2.26
CA CYS A 39 -9.06 -15.57 2.58
C CYS A 39 -9.48 -15.10 3.96
N CYS A 40 -10.79 -14.86 4.12
CA CYS A 40 -11.37 -14.59 5.43
C CYS A 40 -10.99 -15.74 6.39
N PRO A 41 -10.48 -15.46 7.60
CA PRO A 41 -10.01 -16.49 8.54
C PRO A 41 -11.13 -17.37 9.12
N LEU A 42 -12.37 -17.17 8.68
CA LEU A 42 -13.49 -18.06 8.94
C LEU A 42 -13.16 -19.48 8.46
N LYS A 43 -13.10 -20.43 9.39
CA LYS A 43 -12.77 -21.84 9.09
C LYS A 43 -13.98 -22.69 8.69
N LYS A 44 -15.21 -22.16 8.84
CA LYS A 44 -16.48 -22.86 8.55
C LYS A 44 -17.51 -21.88 7.99
N GLY A 45 -18.41 -22.38 7.15
CA GLY A 45 -19.43 -21.58 6.46
C GLY A 45 -18.94 -21.06 5.10
N ASN A 46 -19.48 -19.93 4.66
CA ASN A 46 -19.10 -19.31 3.39
C ASN A 46 -17.77 -18.56 3.53
N VAL A 47 -16.66 -19.27 3.36
CA VAL A 47 -15.32 -18.67 3.27
C VAL A 47 -15.23 -17.86 1.98
N ARG A 48 -14.99 -16.55 2.12
CA ARG A 48 -14.75 -15.64 0.99
C ARG A 48 -13.31 -15.18 1.02
N CYS A 49 -12.70 -15.09 -0.15
CA CYS A 49 -11.36 -14.53 -0.30
C CYS A 49 -11.43 -13.16 -0.96
N ALA A 50 -10.48 -12.29 -0.63
CA ALA A 50 -10.31 -11.05 -1.36
C ALA A 50 -9.94 -11.37 -2.81
N SER A 51 -10.43 -10.56 -3.75
CA SER A 51 -9.93 -10.55 -5.13
C SER A 51 -8.91 -9.44 -5.22
N GLY A 52 -7.64 -9.83 -5.30
CA GLY A 52 -6.52 -8.91 -5.46
C GLY A 52 -6.61 -8.08 -6.73
N GLU A 53 -7.24 -8.60 -7.80
CA GLU A 53 -7.50 -7.83 -9.02
C GLU A 53 -8.49 -6.70 -8.78
N ASN A 54 -9.61 -6.98 -8.10
CA ASN A 54 -10.65 -5.99 -7.85
C ASN A 54 -10.22 -4.95 -6.81
N THR A 55 -9.33 -5.32 -5.88
CA THR A 55 -8.84 -4.44 -4.82
C THR A 55 -7.45 -3.88 -5.11
N GLN A 56 -6.90 -4.09 -6.32
CA GLN A 56 -5.51 -3.74 -6.64
C GLN A 56 -5.18 -2.28 -6.36
N GLY A 57 -5.98 -1.34 -6.86
CA GLY A 57 -5.76 0.09 -6.72
C GLY A 57 -5.75 0.53 -5.26
N GLU A 58 -6.77 0.12 -4.50
CA GLU A 58 -6.88 0.39 -3.06
C GLU A 58 -5.73 -0.23 -2.27
N ASN A 59 -5.36 -1.47 -2.55
CA ASN A 59 -4.22 -2.12 -1.87
C ASN A 59 -2.89 -1.39 -2.13
N ILE A 60 -2.68 -0.89 -3.36
CA ILE A 60 -1.51 -0.05 -3.69
C ILE A 60 -1.56 1.27 -2.91
N ALA A 61 -2.73 1.90 -2.83
CA ALA A 61 -2.93 3.14 -2.09
C ALA A 61 -2.71 2.95 -0.57
N ASP A 62 -3.23 1.87 0.02
CA ASP A 62 -3.06 1.54 1.43
C ASP A 62 -1.59 1.31 1.79
N ILE A 63 -0.89 0.48 1.01
CA ILE A 63 0.54 0.20 1.22
C ILE A 63 1.36 1.49 1.04
N GLY A 64 1.10 2.23 -0.04
CA GLY A 64 1.80 3.48 -0.33
C GLY A 64 1.57 4.54 0.75
N GLY A 65 0.32 4.68 1.18
CA GLY A 65 -0.11 5.61 2.22
C GLY A 65 0.51 5.30 3.58
N GLN A 66 0.47 4.04 4.01
CA GLN A 66 1.10 3.62 5.26
C GLN A 66 2.62 3.85 5.25
N GLN A 67 3.31 3.48 4.16
CA GLN A 67 4.75 3.70 4.04
C GLN A 67 5.10 5.20 4.04
N ALA A 68 4.34 6.03 3.32
CA ALA A 68 4.55 7.46 3.28
C ALA A 68 4.32 8.10 4.65
N ALA A 69 3.23 7.74 5.33
CA ALA A 69 2.90 8.23 6.67
C ALA A 69 3.96 7.81 7.69
N TYR A 70 4.47 6.57 7.64
CA TYR A 70 5.50 6.10 8.56
C TYR A 70 6.83 6.83 8.36
N ARG A 71 7.22 7.05 7.11
CA ARG A 71 8.42 7.85 6.77
C ARG A 71 8.28 9.29 7.25
N ALA A 72 7.11 9.91 7.05
CA ALA A 72 6.84 11.26 7.52
C ALA A 72 6.88 11.35 9.06
N TYR A 73 6.33 10.36 9.76
CA TYR A 73 6.41 10.26 11.22
C TYR A 73 7.87 10.17 11.71
N ASN A 74 8.68 9.29 11.12
CA ASN A 74 10.10 9.18 11.48
C ASN A 74 10.88 10.48 11.22
N GLN A 75 10.59 11.17 10.12
CA GLN A 75 11.18 12.48 9.82
C GLN A 75 10.79 13.52 10.89
N PHE A 76 9.51 13.56 11.28
CA PHE A 76 9.03 14.43 12.34
C PHE A 76 9.74 14.20 13.68
N ILE A 77 9.95 12.94 14.09
CA ILE A 77 10.69 12.62 15.31
C ILE A 77 12.16 13.06 15.21
N ALA A 78 12.80 12.84 14.06
CA ALA A 78 14.17 13.27 13.82
C ALA A 78 14.32 14.80 13.93
N ASP A 79 13.38 15.55 13.34
CA ASP A 79 13.38 17.02 13.37
C ASP A 79 13.11 17.57 14.78
N LYS A 80 12.25 16.88 15.55
CA LYS A 80 11.96 17.21 16.95
C LYS A 80 13.16 16.95 17.89
N LYS A 81 14.10 16.09 17.50
CA LYS A 81 15.27 15.66 18.29
C LYS A 81 14.92 15.04 19.66
N SER A 82 13.72 14.50 19.79
CA SER A 82 13.27 13.83 21.01
C SER A 82 12.14 12.85 20.68
N ASP A 83 12.15 11.69 21.30
CA ASP A 83 11.05 10.72 21.19
C ASP A 83 9.77 11.23 21.85
N GLU A 84 8.64 10.65 21.44
CA GLU A 84 7.36 10.89 22.10
C GLU A 84 7.26 10.14 23.43
N LEU A 85 6.54 10.76 24.37
CA LEU A 85 6.18 10.08 25.60
C LEU A 85 5.24 8.92 25.28
N ARG A 86 5.40 7.83 26.03
CA ARG A 86 4.53 6.67 25.90
C ARG A 86 3.14 6.99 26.43
N LEU A 87 2.12 6.42 25.78
CA LEU A 87 0.72 6.65 26.14
C LEU A 87 0.39 5.97 27.48
N PRO A 88 -0.34 6.66 28.38
CA PRO A 88 -0.84 6.06 29.61
C PRO A 88 -1.69 4.81 29.35
N GLY A 89 -1.39 3.71 30.03
CA GLY A 89 -2.06 2.40 29.85
C GLY A 89 -1.56 1.57 28.65
N LEU A 90 -0.66 2.11 27.83
CA LEU A 90 -0.03 1.42 26.70
C LEU A 90 1.51 1.51 26.75
N GLU A 91 2.09 1.76 27.92
CA GLU A 91 3.52 2.04 28.10
C GLU A 91 4.42 0.88 27.66
N LYS A 92 3.89 -0.34 27.57
CA LYS A 92 4.61 -1.49 27.02
C LYS A 92 4.94 -1.35 25.53
N PHE A 93 4.20 -0.53 24.79
CA PHE A 93 4.40 -0.29 23.36
C PHE A 93 5.25 0.97 23.14
N THR A 94 6.13 0.91 22.13
CA THR A 94 6.87 2.09 21.68
C THR A 94 5.97 2.97 20.80
N PRO A 95 6.25 4.27 20.63
CA PRO A 95 5.53 5.10 19.68
C PRO A 95 5.48 4.50 18.26
N ASN A 96 6.57 3.86 17.82
CA ASN A 96 6.64 3.14 16.54
C ASN A 96 5.73 1.91 16.43
N GLN A 97 5.30 1.32 17.54
CA GLN A 97 4.34 0.20 17.55
C GLN A 97 2.89 0.68 17.67
N VAL A 98 2.69 1.92 18.12
CA VAL A 98 1.37 2.56 18.20
C VAL A 98 0.99 3.19 16.86
N PHE A 99 1.98 3.68 16.12
CA PHE A 99 1.87 3.95 14.68
C PHE A 99 1.50 2.66 13.93
#